data_AF-A0A316MKV9-F1
#
_entry.id   AF-A0A316MKV9-F1
#
_cell.length_a   1.000
_cell.length_b   1.000
_cell.length_c   1.000
_cell.angle_alpha   90.00
_cell.angle_beta   90.00
_cell.angle_gamma   90.00
#
_symmetry.space_group_name_H-M   'P 1'
#
loop_
_entity.id
_entity.type
_entity.pdbx_description
1 polymer ?
#
loop_
_entity_poly.entity_id
_entity_poly.type
_entity_poly.pdbx_seq_one_letter_code
_entity_poly.pdbx_strand_id
1 'polypeptide(L)'
;MSFFNSVLRAFGFGHDEDDYDDAPSALVTPYKRLQDADTVSVVETKEEKGEDAVVAEPETELFPMDFFDAILEVFNNAQPDFVKQCIDRDAQRRYLYDTLGNSFKEYLAKCHNDMEDNFLKKSRNEAKKYHDEISGLQERCRNIQEKEDELKQRQLSADRQKRALSDKVRELESQIVSLEAEKEQFILENRSLVNKLKIAGVLEADAAAGAGVSIEEFGALRVKLDESQSENEKLHAEIDRLNAEVLENAELYKTKMSMSDKMLSDLRNNNAVNRKDLDDAIASKNELQVKYEESVSKVMALSSELAEANSLLEEVKQEMIDKMAKVEDVLARRDEKIRALKEQKEAQAIKVMSLEKEVDNLKESLEESIGNSAAKEIELKKAQEALAEVTEKNVTEEKPKRRRASKKSMPKISAIDDTLDSTEWLIATPPEGVVAKSVGMVSDADFGYQEPPRKQTPDNAAQMSLF
;
A
#
# COMPACT_ATOMS: atom_id res chain seq x y z
N MET A 1 -10.65 29.75 -38.49
CA MET A 1 -11.35 29.58 -37.19
C MET A 1 -11.35 28.12 -36.71
N SER A 2 -11.26 27.10 -37.57
CA SER A 2 -11.50 25.69 -37.16
C SER A 2 -10.38 24.99 -36.38
N PHE A 3 -9.13 25.48 -36.42
CA PHE A 3 -8.03 24.86 -35.66
C PHE A 3 -8.12 25.14 -34.15
N PHE A 4 -8.52 26.35 -33.76
CA PHE A 4 -8.72 26.70 -32.35
C PHE A 4 -9.86 25.90 -31.71
N ASN A 5 -10.94 25.64 -32.44
CA ASN A 5 -12.05 24.83 -31.95
C ASN A 5 -11.64 23.36 -31.71
N SER A 6 -10.72 22.81 -32.51
CA SER A 6 -10.22 21.44 -32.29
C SER A 6 -9.35 21.33 -31.04
N VAL A 7 -8.56 22.36 -30.74
CA VAL A 7 -7.73 22.43 -29.53
C VAL A 7 -8.60 22.63 -28.30
N LEU A 8 -9.60 23.51 -28.36
CA LEU A 8 -10.58 23.69 -27.27
C LEU A 8 -11.38 22.42 -26.99
N ARG A 9 -11.74 21.65 -28.02
CA ARG A 9 -12.41 20.35 -27.85
C ARG A 9 -11.51 19.29 -27.23
N ALA A 10 -10.21 19.28 -27.57
CA ALA A 10 -9.21 18.37 -26.98
C ALA A 10 -8.93 18.68 -25.51
N PHE A 11 -9.12 19.93 -25.07
CA PHE A 11 -8.99 20.36 -23.68
C PHE A 11 -10.33 20.36 -22.90
N GLY A 12 -11.40 19.79 -23.47
CA GLY A 12 -12.68 19.64 -22.77
C GLY A 12 -13.56 20.90 -22.72
N PHE A 13 -13.23 21.94 -23.49
CA PHE A 13 -14.00 23.19 -23.58
C PHE A 13 -14.95 23.25 -24.79
N GLY A 14 -15.13 22.14 -25.51
CA GLY A 14 -16.09 22.04 -26.61
C GLY A 14 -17.49 21.76 -26.09
N HIS A 15 -18.16 22.79 -25.56
CA HIS A 15 -19.58 22.76 -25.26
C HIS A 15 -20.33 23.09 -26.56
N ASP A 16 -21.07 22.12 -27.09
CA ASP A 16 -21.96 22.32 -28.23
C ASP A 16 -23.08 23.27 -27.78
N GLU A 17 -23.07 24.52 -28.28
CA GLU A 17 -24.20 25.43 -28.17
C GLU A 17 -25.31 24.91 -29.10
N ASP A 18 -26.23 24.13 -28.56
CA ASP A 18 -27.61 23.95 -29.06
C ASP A 18 -28.38 23.08 -28.03
N ASP A 19 -28.49 23.55 -26.78
CA ASP A 19 -29.49 23.10 -25.80
C ASP A 19 -29.60 24.15 -24.67
N TYR A 20 -30.08 25.33 -25.04
CA TYR A 20 -30.68 26.25 -24.06
C TYR A 20 -32.15 25.89 -23.96
N ASP A 21 -32.53 25.08 -22.98
CA ASP A 21 -33.78 25.24 -22.24
C ASP A 21 -33.77 24.45 -20.92
N ASP A 22 -33.97 25.20 -19.84
CA ASP A 22 -34.38 24.77 -18.50
C ASP A 22 -33.33 24.14 -17.54
N ALA A 23 -32.54 25.00 -16.88
CA ALA A 23 -32.01 24.72 -15.55
C ALA A 23 -32.13 25.97 -14.66
N PRO A 24 -32.85 25.92 -13.52
CA PRO A 24 -33.09 27.09 -12.69
C PRO A 24 -31.82 27.60 -12.02
N SER A 25 -31.60 28.91 -12.18
CA SER A 25 -30.62 29.75 -11.48
C SER A 25 -30.40 29.35 -10.02
N ALA A 26 -29.30 28.64 -9.73
CA ALA A 26 -28.80 28.47 -8.38
C ALA A 26 -28.21 29.81 -7.90
N LEU A 27 -29.10 30.55 -7.24
CA LEU A 27 -28.84 31.81 -6.57
C LEU A 27 -27.62 31.70 -5.65
N VAL A 28 -26.64 32.56 -5.90
CA VAL A 28 -25.56 32.91 -4.97
C VAL A 28 -26.16 33.28 -3.62
N THR A 29 -26.01 32.42 -2.62
CA THR A 29 -26.26 32.79 -1.22
C THR A 29 -24.97 33.37 -0.63
N PRO A 30 -24.95 34.66 -0.22
CA PRO A 30 -23.80 35.24 0.42
C PRO A 30 -23.65 34.68 1.83
N TYR A 31 -22.44 34.21 2.17
CA TYR A 31 -22.04 33.83 3.51
C TYR A 31 -22.30 35.00 4.47
N LYS A 32 -23.29 34.85 5.35
CA LYS A 32 -23.63 35.82 6.38
C LYS A 32 -22.68 35.61 7.57
N ARG A 33 -21.63 36.44 7.63
CA ARG A 33 -20.77 36.65 8.80
C ARG A 33 -21.66 37.05 9.99
N LEU A 34 -21.79 36.17 10.98
CA LEU A 34 -22.36 36.49 12.29
C LEU A 34 -21.20 36.70 13.26
N GLN A 35 -20.86 37.97 13.48
CA GLN A 35 -20.24 38.45 14.71
C GLN A 35 -21.33 39.10 15.55
N ASP A 36 -21.33 38.73 16.83
CA ASP A 36 -21.87 39.39 18.02
C ASP A 36 -23.39 39.60 18.15
N ALA A 37 -24.01 38.75 18.96
CA ALA A 37 -25.11 39.15 19.83
C ALA A 37 -25.20 38.18 21.04
N ASP A 38 -24.86 38.70 22.22
CA ASP A 38 -25.28 38.18 23.52
C ASP A 38 -26.78 37.87 23.51
N THR A 39 -27.14 36.60 23.66
CA THR A 39 -28.39 36.22 24.35
C THR A 39 -28.21 34.84 24.99
N VAL A 40 -28.20 34.85 26.32
CA VAL A 40 -28.32 33.67 27.17
C VAL A 40 -29.63 32.96 26.84
N SER A 41 -29.56 31.74 26.31
CA SER A 41 -30.65 30.78 26.42
C SER A 41 -30.08 29.38 26.60
N VAL A 42 -30.29 28.87 27.81
CA VAL A 42 -30.09 27.49 28.23
C VAL A 42 -31.05 26.63 27.42
N VAL A 43 -30.53 25.69 26.64
CA VAL A 43 -31.30 24.54 26.15
C VAL A 43 -30.44 23.29 26.19
N GLU A 44 -30.95 22.32 26.94
CA GLU A 44 -30.43 21.00 27.22
C GLU A 44 -30.12 20.21 25.94
N THR A 45 -28.88 19.74 25.82
CA THR A 45 -28.52 18.66 24.91
C THR A 45 -28.75 17.32 25.60
N LYS A 46 -29.76 16.60 25.11
CA LYS A 46 -29.97 15.17 25.32
C LYS A 46 -28.66 14.40 25.16
N GLU A 47 -28.30 13.69 26.22
CA GLU A 47 -27.33 12.60 26.20
C GLU A 47 -27.91 11.43 25.40
N GLU A 48 -27.36 11.17 24.21
CA GLU A 48 -27.44 9.84 23.61
C GLU A 48 -26.39 8.96 24.29
N LYS A 49 -26.87 7.95 25.00
CA LYS A 49 -26.10 6.86 25.61
C LYS A 49 -25.28 6.15 24.53
N GLY A 50 -24.02 6.53 24.40
CA GLY A 50 -22.96 5.66 23.92
C GLY A 50 -22.69 4.60 24.98
N GLU A 51 -22.69 3.36 24.53
CA GLU A 51 -22.59 2.12 25.30
C GLU A 51 -21.38 2.11 26.25
N ASP A 52 -21.60 1.52 27.43
CA ASP A 52 -20.61 1.24 28.45
C ASP A 52 -19.30 0.73 27.83
N ALA A 53 -18.28 1.58 27.82
CA ALA A 53 -16.91 1.10 27.89
C ALA A 53 -16.77 0.47 29.28
N VAL A 54 -17.03 -0.83 29.34
CA VAL A 54 -16.70 -1.68 30.48
C VAL A 54 -15.21 -1.49 30.73
N VAL A 55 -14.90 -0.67 31.73
CA VAL A 55 -13.59 -0.67 32.38
C VAL A 55 -13.48 -2.06 32.98
N ALA A 56 -12.87 -2.97 32.22
CA ALA A 56 -12.46 -4.25 32.73
C ALA A 56 -11.58 -3.95 33.95
N GLU A 57 -12.10 -4.27 35.13
CA GLU A 57 -11.26 -4.42 36.31
C GLU A 57 -10.08 -5.31 35.92
N PRO A 58 -8.87 -5.09 36.49
CA PRO A 58 -7.78 -6.02 36.28
C PRO A 58 -8.24 -7.34 36.89
N GLU A 59 -8.79 -8.23 36.06
CA GLU A 59 -8.92 -9.62 36.39
C GLU A 59 -7.52 -10.01 36.83
N THR A 60 -7.35 -10.28 38.12
CA THR A 60 -6.13 -10.85 38.67
C THR A 60 -5.84 -12.05 37.79
N GLU A 61 -4.92 -11.88 36.84
CA GLU A 61 -4.53 -12.90 35.88
C GLU A 61 -4.12 -14.10 36.71
N LEU A 62 -5.03 -15.07 36.79
CA LEU A 62 -4.77 -16.33 37.45
C LEU A 62 -3.65 -16.94 36.64
N PHE A 63 -2.45 -16.88 37.21
CA PHE A 63 -1.25 -17.40 36.59
C PHE A 63 -1.57 -18.78 36.00
N PRO A 64 -1.33 -19.03 34.70
CA PRO A 64 -1.78 -20.26 34.05
C PRO A 64 -1.15 -21.49 34.71
N MET A 65 -1.86 -22.10 35.66
CA MET A 65 -1.39 -23.28 36.39
C MET A 65 -1.26 -24.50 35.46
N ASP A 66 -2.05 -24.50 34.39
CA ASP A 66 -2.04 -25.52 33.34
C ASP A 66 -0.67 -25.66 32.65
N PHE A 67 0.11 -24.57 32.59
CA PHE A 67 1.48 -24.61 32.06
C PHE A 67 2.41 -25.46 32.93
N PHE A 68 2.28 -25.35 34.25
CA PHE A 68 3.06 -26.15 35.19
C PHE A 68 2.60 -27.61 35.19
N ASP A 69 1.31 -27.87 35.01
CA ASP A 69 0.78 -29.22 34.90
C ASP A 69 1.29 -29.93 33.62
N ALA A 70 1.41 -29.22 32.50
CA ALA A 70 2.03 -29.75 31.28
C ALA A 70 3.52 -30.10 31.47
N ILE A 71 4.28 -29.26 32.19
CA ILE A 71 5.69 -29.56 32.51
C ILE A 71 5.79 -30.77 33.44
N LEU A 72 4.92 -30.86 34.44
CA LEU A 72 4.87 -32.01 35.34
C LEU A 72 4.44 -33.29 34.63
N GLU A 73 3.58 -33.22 33.62
CA GLU A 73 3.20 -34.36 32.79
C GLU A 73 4.39 -34.91 31.99
N VAL A 74 5.13 -34.03 31.31
CA VAL A 74 6.34 -34.40 30.56
C VAL A 74 7.40 -34.98 31.51
N PHE A 75 7.64 -34.33 32.65
CA PHE A 75 8.65 -34.76 33.61
C PHE A 75 8.30 -36.10 34.25
N ASN A 76 7.05 -36.32 34.62
CA ASN A 76 6.62 -37.58 35.21
C ASN A 76 6.50 -38.71 34.18
N ASN A 77 6.26 -38.42 32.90
CA ASN A 77 6.31 -39.44 31.85
C ASN A 77 7.73 -39.95 31.58
N ALA A 78 8.74 -39.11 31.78
CA ALA A 78 10.15 -39.46 31.61
C ALA A 78 10.75 -40.31 32.76
N GLN A 79 10.04 -40.49 33.88
CA GLN A 79 10.54 -41.25 35.03
C GLN A 79 10.13 -42.74 35.00
N PRO A 80 10.83 -43.65 35.69
CA PRO A 80 10.38 -45.04 35.85
C PRO A 80 9.10 -45.15 36.69
N ASP A 81 8.24 -46.13 36.40
CA ASP A 81 6.91 -46.26 37.01
C ASP A 81 6.92 -46.38 38.54
N PHE A 82 7.97 -46.99 39.11
CA PHE A 82 8.18 -47.06 40.56
C PHE A 82 8.33 -45.66 41.20
N VAL A 83 9.01 -44.74 40.52
CA VAL A 83 9.25 -43.39 41.02
C VAL A 83 8.01 -42.51 40.84
N LYS A 84 7.25 -42.69 39.75
CA LYS A 84 5.97 -42.00 39.53
C LYS A 84 4.94 -42.28 40.63
N GLN A 85 4.92 -43.49 41.20
CA GLN A 85 3.98 -43.90 42.24
C GLN A 85 4.34 -43.37 43.64
N CYS A 86 5.62 -43.06 43.87
CA CYS A 86 6.13 -42.61 45.16
C CYS A 86 6.19 -41.08 45.32
N ILE A 87 5.78 -40.34 44.30
CA ILE A 87 5.91 -38.89 44.22
C ILE A 87 4.54 -38.21 44.41
N ASP A 88 4.49 -37.24 45.32
CA ASP A 88 3.34 -36.37 45.50
C ASP A 88 3.34 -35.26 44.42
N ARG A 89 2.34 -35.33 43.53
CA ARG A 89 2.13 -34.38 42.42
C ARG A 89 1.84 -32.96 42.92
N ASP A 90 1.12 -32.82 44.03
CA ASP A 90 0.75 -31.52 44.59
C ASP A 90 1.94 -30.83 45.27
N ALA A 91 2.86 -31.61 45.84
CA ALA A 91 4.10 -31.10 46.39
C ALA A 91 5.07 -30.65 45.28
N GLN A 92 5.20 -31.42 44.19
CA GLN A 92 5.99 -31.02 43.01
C GLN A 92 5.45 -29.75 42.35
N ARG A 93 4.13 -29.63 42.22
CA ARG A 93 3.48 -28.43 41.67
C ARG A 93 3.80 -27.18 42.49
N ARG A 94 3.70 -27.26 43.81
CA ARG A 94 4.06 -26.13 44.70
C ARG A 94 5.53 -25.76 44.58
N TYR A 95 6.42 -26.75 44.57
CA TYR A 95 7.85 -26.49 44.46
C TYR A 95 8.24 -25.82 43.13
N LEU A 96 7.64 -26.28 42.02
CA LEU A 96 7.87 -25.71 40.70
C LEU A 96 7.31 -24.29 40.59
N TYR A 97 6.13 -24.05 41.18
CA TYR A 97 5.52 -22.73 41.25
C TYR A 97 6.36 -21.74 42.08
N ASP A 98 6.89 -22.16 43.23
CA ASP A 98 7.71 -21.28 44.08
C ASP A 98 9.08 -20.97 43.44
N THR A 99 9.67 -21.94 42.72
CA THR A 99 11.01 -21.80 42.13
C THR A 99 10.98 -21.04 40.81
N LEU A 100 10.04 -21.37 39.91
CA LEU A 100 9.98 -20.80 38.56
C LEU A 100 8.93 -19.68 38.44
N GLY A 101 7.91 -19.68 39.30
CA GLY A 101 6.79 -18.75 39.19
C GLY A 101 7.23 -17.29 39.31
N ASN A 102 8.20 -16.96 40.17
CA ASN A 102 8.66 -15.57 40.31
C ASN A 102 9.44 -15.06 39.10
N SER A 103 10.42 -15.82 38.61
CA SER A 103 11.24 -15.41 37.46
C SER A 103 10.44 -15.37 36.16
N PHE A 104 9.49 -16.28 35.99
CA PHE A 104 8.60 -16.30 34.84
C PHE A 104 7.54 -15.19 34.90
N LYS A 105 6.98 -14.89 36.08
CA LYS A 105 6.11 -13.71 36.28
C LYS A 105 6.84 -12.41 35.95
N GLU A 106 8.09 -12.27 36.38
CA GLU A 106 8.90 -11.10 36.07
C GLU A 106 9.18 -10.98 34.56
N TYR A 107 9.43 -12.10 33.88
CA TYR A 107 9.56 -12.12 32.42
C TYR A 107 8.25 -11.78 31.69
N LEU A 108 7.11 -12.31 32.13
CA LEU A 108 5.80 -11.98 31.57
C LEU A 108 5.45 -10.51 31.80
N ALA A 109 5.68 -9.99 33.01
CA ALA A 109 5.48 -8.58 33.32
C ALA A 109 6.37 -7.69 32.46
N LYS A 110 7.63 -8.08 32.24
CA LYS A 110 8.53 -7.37 31.30
C LYS A 110 8.00 -7.42 29.87
N CYS A 111 7.55 -8.58 29.40
CA CYS A 111 6.99 -8.73 28.06
C CYS A 111 5.73 -7.87 27.87
N HIS A 112 4.84 -7.86 28.88
CA HIS A 112 3.66 -7.01 28.90
C HIS A 112 4.03 -5.52 28.87
N ASN A 113 4.95 -5.10 29.75
CA ASN A 113 5.43 -3.71 29.78
C ASN A 113 6.11 -3.31 28.45
N ASP A 114 6.90 -4.21 27.85
CA ASP A 114 7.53 -3.98 26.53
C ASP A 114 6.45 -3.85 25.43
N MET A 115 5.37 -4.63 25.48
CA MET A 115 4.24 -4.51 24.55
C MET A 115 3.48 -3.21 24.75
N GLU A 116 3.19 -2.83 25.99
CA GLU A 116 2.50 -1.60 26.34
C GLU A 116 3.32 -0.38 25.92
N ASP A 117 4.62 -0.35 26.21
CA ASP A 117 5.53 0.69 25.76
C ASP A 117 5.56 0.82 24.23
N ASN A 118 5.57 -0.30 23.51
CA ASN A 118 5.54 -0.29 22.05
C ASN A 118 4.20 0.23 21.51
N PHE A 119 3.09 -0.15 22.12
CA PHE A 119 1.76 0.35 21.78
C PHE A 119 1.66 1.86 22.03
N LEU A 120 2.09 2.33 23.20
CA LEU A 120 2.09 3.75 23.56
C LEU A 120 3.00 4.56 22.62
N LYS A 121 4.19 4.04 22.28
CA LYS A 121 5.08 4.68 21.30
C LYS A 121 4.42 4.78 19.92
N LYS A 122 3.78 3.70 19.45
CA LYS A 122 3.08 3.68 18.16
C LYS A 122 1.93 4.68 18.15
N SER A 123 1.07 4.65 19.17
CA SER A 123 -0.04 5.59 19.35
C SER A 123 0.43 7.04 19.38
N ARG A 124 1.50 7.34 20.13
CA ARG A 124 2.10 8.69 20.17
C ARG A 124 2.65 9.11 18.81
N ASN A 125 3.28 8.20 18.06
CA ASN A 125 3.81 8.51 16.73
C ASN A 125 2.69 8.77 15.73
N GLU A 126 1.60 8.00 15.79
CA GLU A 126 0.40 8.23 14.98
C GLU A 126 -0.25 9.58 15.31
N ALA A 127 -0.40 9.90 16.61
CA ALA A 127 -0.92 11.20 17.05
C ALA A 127 -0.06 12.38 16.54
N LYS A 128 1.27 12.25 16.59
CA LYS A 128 2.19 13.26 16.01
C LYS A 128 2.03 13.37 14.49
N LYS A 129 1.95 12.24 13.79
CA LYS A 129 1.77 12.22 12.33
C LYS A 129 0.48 12.95 11.92
N TYR A 130 -0.64 12.67 12.60
CA TYR A 130 -1.90 13.37 12.35
C TYR A 130 -1.81 14.85 12.72
N HIS A 131 -1.13 15.20 13.81
CA HIS A 131 -0.91 16.60 14.18
C HIS A 131 -0.11 17.38 13.13
N ASP A 132 0.96 16.78 12.60
CA ASP A 132 1.78 17.37 11.54
C ASP A 132 1.00 17.51 10.23
N GLU A 133 0.19 16.50 9.88
CA GLU A 133 -0.68 16.54 8.70
C GLU A 133 -1.77 17.61 8.82
N ILE A 134 -2.41 17.73 9.98
CA ILE A 134 -3.38 18.79 10.28
C ILE A 134 -2.71 20.15 10.19
N SER A 135 -1.53 20.32 10.79
CA SER A 135 -0.77 21.58 10.75
C SER A 135 -0.39 21.95 9.30
N GLY A 136 0.06 20.99 8.50
CA GLY A 136 0.37 21.20 7.09
C GLY A 136 -0.88 21.46 6.21
N LEU A 137 -2.04 20.93 6.58
CA LEU A 137 -3.32 21.29 5.93
C LEU A 137 -3.76 22.70 6.31
N GLN A 138 -3.64 23.08 7.58
CA GLN A 138 -3.96 24.43 8.05
C GLN A 138 -3.09 25.50 7.37
N GLU A 139 -1.79 25.25 7.22
CA GLU A 139 -0.88 26.16 6.51
C GLU A 139 -1.23 26.26 5.01
N ARG A 140 -1.58 25.14 4.37
CA ARG A 140 -2.07 25.14 2.99
C ARG A 140 -3.37 25.94 2.84
N CYS A 141 -4.34 25.76 3.74
CA CYS A 141 -5.58 26.54 3.75
C CYS A 141 -5.30 28.04 3.93
N ARG A 142 -4.39 28.39 4.84
CA ARG A 142 -3.96 29.79 5.03
C ARG A 142 -3.34 30.37 3.76
N ASN A 143 -2.42 29.65 3.12
CA ASN A 143 -1.78 30.10 1.88
C ASN A 143 -2.79 30.27 0.72
N ILE A 144 -3.80 29.40 0.64
CA ILE A 144 -4.89 29.54 -0.34
C ILE A 144 -5.71 30.80 -0.05
N GLN A 145 -6.05 31.04 1.23
CA GLN A 145 -6.80 32.22 1.64
C GLN A 145 -6.04 33.52 1.32
N GLU A 146 -4.73 33.57 1.60
CA GLU A 146 -3.89 34.72 1.29
C GLU A 146 -3.85 34.99 -0.23
N LYS A 147 -3.71 33.94 -1.06
CA LYS A 147 -3.78 34.06 -2.53
C LYS A 147 -5.16 34.52 -3.02
N GLU A 148 -6.24 34.05 -2.39
CA GLU A 148 -7.59 34.49 -2.73
C GLU A 148 -7.80 35.97 -2.43
N ASP A 149 -7.29 36.45 -1.30
CA ASP A 149 -7.35 37.85 -0.92
C ASP A 149 -6.50 38.74 -1.85
N GLU A 150 -5.30 38.28 -2.25
CA GLU A 150 -4.49 38.94 -3.28
C GLU A 150 -5.20 39.03 -4.63
N LEU A 151 -5.85 37.95 -5.07
CA LEU A 151 -6.63 37.93 -6.31
C LEU A 151 -7.81 38.90 -6.24
N LYS A 152 -8.56 38.92 -5.12
CA LYS A 152 -9.64 39.90 -4.91
C LYS A 152 -9.13 41.33 -4.94
N GLN A 153 -7.98 41.62 -4.31
CA GLN A 153 -7.37 42.95 -4.35
C GLN A 153 -6.95 43.34 -5.78
N ARG A 154 -6.37 42.41 -6.55
CA ARG A 154 -6.02 42.63 -7.97
C ARG A 154 -7.26 42.84 -8.83
N GLN A 155 -8.33 42.11 -8.59
CA GLN A 155 -9.59 42.31 -9.30
C GLN A 155 -10.19 43.68 -8.99
N LEU A 156 -10.22 44.08 -7.72
CA LEU A 156 -10.71 45.40 -7.31
C LEU A 156 -9.86 46.54 -7.89
N SER A 157 -8.54 46.38 -7.98
CA SER A 157 -7.66 47.38 -8.59
C SER A 157 -7.88 47.46 -10.10
N ALA A 158 -8.03 46.32 -10.79
CA ALA A 158 -8.40 46.27 -12.20
C ALA A 158 -9.77 46.91 -12.47
N ASP A 159 -10.77 46.65 -11.62
CA ASP A 159 -12.09 47.25 -11.71
C ASP A 159 -12.05 48.77 -11.45
N ARG A 160 -11.21 49.25 -10.52
CA ARG A 160 -10.98 50.69 -10.32
C ARG A 160 -10.34 51.32 -11.55
N GLN A 161 -9.32 50.68 -12.13
CA GLN A 161 -8.68 51.14 -13.36
C GLN A 161 -9.66 51.16 -14.54
N LYS A 162 -10.49 50.11 -14.70
CA LYS A 162 -11.53 50.05 -15.73
C LYS A 162 -12.52 51.19 -15.60
N ARG A 163 -12.97 51.50 -14.38
CA ARG A 163 -13.87 52.65 -14.13
C ARG A 163 -13.18 53.97 -14.48
N ALA A 164 -11.96 54.20 -14.00
CA ALA A 164 -11.21 55.41 -14.31
C ALA A 164 -10.98 55.62 -15.82
N LEU A 165 -10.64 54.54 -16.55
CA LEU A 165 -10.49 54.58 -18.01
C LEU A 165 -11.84 54.83 -18.71
N SER A 166 -12.92 54.20 -18.24
CA SER A 166 -14.26 54.42 -18.78
C SER A 166 -14.73 55.86 -18.58
N ASP A 167 -14.43 56.46 -17.43
CA ASP A 167 -14.76 57.86 -17.16
C ASP A 167 -13.94 58.81 -18.02
N LYS A 168 -12.64 58.51 -18.25
CA LYS A 168 -11.81 59.25 -19.20
C LYS A 168 -12.32 59.12 -20.64
N VAL A 169 -12.80 57.94 -21.04
CA VAL A 169 -13.43 57.75 -22.36
C VAL A 169 -14.68 58.63 -22.48
N ARG A 170 -15.55 58.64 -21.46
CA ARG A 170 -16.74 59.51 -21.44
C ARG A 170 -16.38 60.99 -21.49
N GLU A 171 -15.33 61.41 -20.78
CA GLU A 171 -14.84 62.79 -20.82
C GLU A 171 -14.35 63.16 -22.23
N LEU A 172 -13.56 62.30 -22.86
CA LEU A 172 -13.09 62.50 -24.24
C LEU A 172 -14.24 62.50 -25.25
N GLU A 173 -15.23 61.62 -25.10
CA GLU A 173 -16.45 61.62 -25.91
C GLU A 173 -17.20 62.96 -25.77
N SER A 174 -17.35 63.47 -24.55
CA SER A 174 -17.97 64.78 -24.31
C SER A 174 -17.16 65.93 -24.91
N GLN A 175 -15.83 65.89 -24.84
CA GLN A 175 -14.96 66.89 -25.48
C GLN A 175 -15.09 66.85 -27.00
N ILE A 176 -15.15 65.65 -27.61
CA ILE A 176 -15.37 65.49 -29.05
C ILE A 176 -16.70 66.14 -29.44
N VAL A 177 -17.79 65.85 -28.72
CA VAL A 177 -19.11 66.45 -29.02
C VAL A 177 -19.06 67.98 -28.92
N SER A 178 -18.37 68.54 -27.92
CA SER A 178 -18.19 70.00 -27.80
C SER A 178 -17.42 70.58 -28.98
N LEU A 179 -16.31 69.95 -29.37
CA LEU A 179 -15.50 70.38 -30.51
C LEU A 179 -16.24 70.26 -31.84
N GLU A 180 -17.08 69.24 -31.99
CA GLU A 180 -17.97 69.09 -33.16
C GLU A 180 -18.98 70.22 -33.23
N ALA A 181 -19.61 70.59 -32.11
CA ALA A 181 -20.51 71.73 -32.02
C ALA A 181 -19.81 73.07 -32.31
N GLU A 182 -18.61 73.30 -31.77
CA GLU A 182 -17.80 74.48 -32.06
C GLU A 182 -17.41 74.56 -33.55
N LYS A 183 -17.02 73.41 -34.15
CA LYS A 183 -16.74 73.34 -35.59
C LYS A 183 -17.95 73.69 -36.43
N GLU A 184 -19.13 73.17 -36.09
CA GLU A 184 -20.38 73.53 -36.76
C GLU A 184 -20.68 75.02 -36.63
N GLN A 185 -20.46 75.60 -35.45
CA GLN A 185 -20.59 77.04 -35.22
C GLN A 185 -19.63 77.86 -36.09
N PHE A 186 -18.33 77.50 -36.14
CA PHE A 186 -17.35 78.18 -36.98
C PHE A 186 -17.68 78.09 -38.47
N ILE A 187 -18.26 76.98 -38.93
CA ILE A 187 -18.74 76.84 -40.32
C ILE A 187 -19.87 77.84 -40.60
N LEU A 188 -20.82 77.98 -39.66
CA LEU A 188 -21.92 78.95 -39.78
C LEU A 188 -21.40 80.40 -39.74
N GLU A 189 -20.48 80.71 -38.84
CA GLU A 189 -19.86 82.04 -38.74
C GLU A 189 -19.06 82.40 -39.98
N ASN A 190 -18.22 81.49 -40.50
CA ASN A 190 -17.50 81.70 -41.76
C ASN A 190 -18.45 81.93 -42.93
N ARG A 191 -19.52 81.16 -43.04
CA ARG A 191 -20.54 81.36 -44.08
C ARG A 191 -21.19 82.74 -43.96
N SER A 192 -21.44 83.20 -42.74
CA SER A 192 -21.97 84.54 -42.45
C SER A 192 -20.97 85.66 -42.81
N LEU A 193 -19.70 85.51 -42.41
CA LEU A 193 -18.63 86.46 -42.71
C LEU A 193 -18.37 86.57 -44.22
N VAL A 194 -18.34 85.45 -44.95
CA VAL A 194 -18.23 85.46 -46.41
C VAL A 194 -19.39 86.21 -47.05
N ASN A 195 -20.61 86.07 -46.54
CA ASN A 195 -21.75 86.86 -47.02
C ASN A 195 -21.59 88.35 -46.70
N LYS A 196 -21.11 88.70 -45.50
CA LYS A 196 -20.81 90.10 -45.14
C LYS A 196 -19.70 90.70 -46.00
N LEU A 197 -18.61 89.97 -46.25
CA LEU A 197 -17.51 90.41 -47.11
C LEU A 197 -17.96 90.56 -48.56
N LYS A 198 -18.85 89.70 -49.07
CA LYS A 198 -19.44 89.90 -50.40
C LYS A 198 -20.25 91.20 -50.47
N ILE A 199 -20.94 91.59 -49.39
CA ILE A 199 -21.68 92.85 -49.31
C ILE A 199 -20.70 94.04 -49.16
N ALA A 200 -19.69 93.91 -48.30
CA ALA A 200 -18.68 94.95 -48.09
C ALA A 200 -17.80 95.17 -49.33
N GLY A 201 -17.45 94.11 -50.08
CA GLY A 201 -16.73 94.21 -51.35
C GLY A 201 -17.52 94.91 -52.46
N VAL A 202 -18.85 94.99 -52.34
CA VAL A 202 -19.68 95.85 -53.20
C VAL A 202 -19.58 97.32 -52.77
N LEU A 203 -19.30 97.61 -51.50
CA LEU A 203 -19.16 98.96 -50.95
C LEU A 203 -17.73 99.52 -51.06
N GLU A 204 -16.70 98.67 -50.98
CA GLU A 204 -15.29 99.07 -51.16
C GLU A 204 -14.95 99.43 -52.61
N ALA A 205 -15.72 98.91 -53.58
CA ALA A 205 -15.61 99.34 -54.98
C ALA A 205 -15.92 100.85 -55.17
N ASP A 206 -16.60 101.48 -54.21
CA ASP A 206 -16.97 102.90 -54.25
C ASP A 206 -16.01 103.85 -53.46
N ALA A 207 -15.03 103.34 -52.71
CA ALA A 207 -14.27 104.15 -51.74
C ALA A 207 -12.77 104.38 -52.03
N ALA A 208 -12.19 103.78 -53.08
CA ALA A 208 -10.74 103.80 -53.31
C ALA A 208 -10.27 104.87 -54.32
N ALA A 209 -10.49 106.17 -54.04
CA ALA A 209 -9.87 107.26 -54.80
C ALA A 209 -9.51 108.47 -53.92
N GLY A 210 -8.21 108.64 -53.59
CA GLY A 210 -7.69 109.91 -53.04
C GLY A 210 -6.40 109.79 -52.24
N ALA A 211 -5.25 110.05 -52.88
CA ALA A 211 -3.90 110.10 -52.29
C ALA A 211 -3.44 111.55 -52.05
N GLY A 212 -2.47 111.81 -51.14
CA GLY A 212 -1.86 113.16 -51.09
C GLY A 212 -0.87 113.60 -49.99
N VAL A 213 0.23 112.88 -49.78
CA VAL A 213 1.63 113.35 -49.53
C VAL A 213 2.00 114.64 -48.74
N SER A 214 1.33 115.15 -47.70
CA SER A 214 1.66 116.48 -47.09
C SER A 214 2.65 116.44 -45.90
N ILE A 215 3.11 117.58 -45.37
CA ILE A 215 4.11 117.66 -44.27
C ILE A 215 3.65 117.00 -42.95
N GLU A 216 2.34 116.86 -42.72
CA GLU A 216 1.79 115.97 -41.69
C GLU A 216 2.26 114.52 -41.84
N GLU A 217 2.60 114.09 -43.04
CA GLU A 217 3.00 112.71 -43.33
C GLU A 217 4.44 112.41 -42.95
N PHE A 218 5.33 113.40 -42.86
CA PHE A 218 6.61 113.21 -42.21
C PHE A 218 6.46 113.03 -40.69
N GLY A 219 5.49 113.73 -40.08
CA GLY A 219 5.05 113.48 -38.70
C GLY A 219 4.44 112.08 -38.56
N ALA A 220 3.58 111.68 -39.49
CA ALA A 220 2.97 110.35 -39.53
C ALA A 220 3.99 109.24 -39.79
N LEU A 221 5.01 109.48 -40.62
CA LEU A 221 6.13 108.54 -40.84
C LEU A 221 6.97 108.38 -39.58
N ARG A 222 7.12 109.43 -38.77
CA ARG A 222 7.82 109.35 -37.48
C ARG A 222 7.01 108.60 -36.43
N VAL A 223 5.71 108.84 -36.35
CA VAL A 223 4.79 108.03 -35.53
C VAL A 223 4.82 106.58 -35.98
N LYS A 224 4.79 106.29 -37.28
CA LYS A 224 4.94 104.93 -37.81
C LYS A 224 6.29 104.30 -37.49
N LEU A 225 7.36 105.09 -37.45
CA LEU A 225 8.69 104.61 -37.06
C LEU A 225 8.73 104.26 -35.57
N ASP A 226 8.16 105.10 -34.71
CA ASP A 226 8.06 104.84 -33.26
C ASP A 226 7.12 103.64 -32.97
N GLU A 227 6.02 103.52 -33.72
CA GLU A 227 5.13 102.35 -33.69
C GLU A 227 5.86 101.08 -34.13
N SER A 228 6.63 101.15 -35.22
CA SER A 228 7.45 100.04 -35.70
C SER A 228 8.56 99.67 -34.72
N GLN A 229 9.15 100.64 -34.01
CA GLN A 229 10.11 100.38 -32.95
C GLN A 229 9.46 99.69 -31.76
N SER A 230 8.28 100.16 -31.31
CA SER A 230 7.51 99.50 -30.25
C SER A 230 7.07 98.08 -30.65
N GLU A 231 6.71 97.87 -31.91
CA GLU A 231 6.39 96.55 -32.44
C GLU A 231 7.62 95.63 -32.47
N ASN A 232 8.78 96.13 -32.88
CA ASN A 232 10.04 95.38 -32.80
C ASN A 232 10.40 95.00 -31.36
N GLU A 233 10.22 95.90 -30.39
CA GLU A 233 10.43 95.60 -28.96
C GLU A 233 9.48 94.49 -28.47
N LYS A 234 8.20 94.53 -28.88
CA LYS A 234 7.22 93.48 -28.57
C LYS A 234 7.59 92.15 -29.22
N LEU A 235 8.05 92.16 -30.48
CA LEU A 235 8.50 90.97 -31.18
C LEU A 235 9.75 90.37 -30.52
N HIS A 236 10.69 91.21 -30.07
CA HIS A 236 11.85 90.75 -29.31
C HIS A 236 11.46 90.10 -27.98
N ALA A 237 10.55 90.72 -27.22
CA ALA A 237 10.03 90.13 -25.98
C ALA A 237 9.32 88.78 -26.23
N GLU A 238 8.56 88.66 -27.33
CA GLU A 238 7.88 87.41 -27.69
C GLU A 238 8.87 86.34 -28.16
N ILE A 239 9.94 86.71 -28.88
CA ILE A 239 11.03 85.79 -29.24
C ILE A 239 11.72 85.25 -27.98
N ASP A 240 12.01 86.11 -27.00
CA ASP A 240 12.63 85.69 -25.73
C ASP A 240 11.70 84.76 -24.94
N ARG A 241 10.39 85.06 -24.93
CA ARG A 241 9.37 84.18 -24.33
C ARG A 241 9.33 82.81 -25.00
N LEU A 242 9.28 82.77 -26.34
CA LEU A 242 9.26 81.52 -27.11
C LEU A 242 10.56 80.72 -26.94
N ASN A 243 11.72 81.39 -26.87
CA ASN A 243 13.00 80.74 -26.62
C ASN A 243 13.04 80.08 -25.23
N ALA A 244 12.51 80.76 -24.20
CA ALA A 244 12.39 80.18 -22.87
C ALA A 244 11.47 78.94 -22.86
N GLU A 245 10.33 79.03 -23.53
CA GLU A 245 9.36 77.93 -23.64
C GLU A 245 9.94 76.72 -24.41
N VAL A 246 10.71 76.95 -25.46
CA VAL A 246 11.42 75.87 -26.19
C VAL A 246 12.46 75.19 -25.30
N LEU A 247 13.17 75.94 -24.48
CA LEU A 247 14.21 75.41 -23.60
C LEU A 247 13.61 74.58 -22.47
N GLU A 248 12.53 75.06 -21.85
CA GLU A 248 11.76 74.30 -20.85
C GLU A 248 11.19 73.00 -21.45
N ASN A 249 10.59 73.08 -22.65
CA ASN A 249 10.10 71.90 -23.36
C ASN A 249 11.23 70.89 -23.66
N ALA A 250 12.42 71.36 -24.05
CA ALA A 250 13.57 70.49 -24.28
C ALA A 250 14.00 69.74 -22.99
N GLU A 251 13.97 70.41 -21.84
CA GLU A 251 14.25 69.77 -20.54
C GLU A 251 13.17 68.75 -20.15
N LEU A 252 11.89 69.06 -20.38
CA LEU A 252 10.78 68.13 -20.18
C LEU A 252 10.90 66.89 -21.07
N TYR A 253 11.28 67.05 -22.34
CA TYR A 253 11.52 65.89 -23.21
C TYR A 253 12.71 65.06 -22.74
N LYS A 254 13.79 65.69 -22.28
CA LYS A 254 14.97 64.99 -21.75
C LYS A 254 14.64 64.18 -20.50
N THR A 255 13.88 64.74 -19.57
CA THR A 255 13.45 64.04 -18.36
C THR A 255 12.49 62.89 -18.69
N LYS A 256 11.53 63.12 -19.59
CA LYS A 256 10.61 62.08 -20.07
C LYS A 256 11.34 60.93 -20.77
N MET A 257 12.33 61.24 -21.61
CA MET A 257 13.16 60.23 -22.28
C MET A 257 13.97 59.41 -21.26
N SER A 258 14.60 60.08 -20.28
CA SER A 258 15.34 59.38 -19.22
C SER A 258 14.44 58.45 -18.37
N MET A 259 13.22 58.88 -18.06
CA MET A 259 12.24 58.02 -17.37
C MET A 259 11.81 56.84 -18.25
N SER A 260 11.55 57.07 -19.54
CA SER A 260 11.21 56.03 -20.51
C SER A 260 12.33 54.98 -20.64
N ASP A 261 13.59 55.42 -20.71
CA ASP A 261 14.74 54.53 -20.81
C ASP A 261 14.92 53.67 -19.55
N LYS A 262 14.70 54.26 -18.36
CA LYS A 262 14.68 53.51 -17.09
C LYS A 262 13.57 52.47 -17.08
N MET A 263 12.35 52.84 -17.46
CA MET A 263 11.23 51.90 -17.53
C MET A 263 11.49 50.76 -18.54
N LEU A 264 12.08 51.05 -19.69
CA LEU A 264 12.47 50.02 -20.67
C LEU A 264 13.56 49.10 -20.13
N SER A 265 14.54 49.64 -19.39
CA SER A 265 15.57 48.85 -18.72
C SER A 265 14.97 47.92 -17.66
N ASP A 266 14.08 48.43 -16.81
CA ASP A 266 13.42 47.64 -15.76
C ASP A 266 12.54 46.54 -16.38
N LEU A 267 11.80 46.84 -17.44
CA LEU A 267 11.01 45.85 -18.17
C LEU A 267 11.89 44.76 -18.78
N ARG A 268 13.05 45.12 -19.35
CA ARG A 268 14.01 44.13 -19.88
C ARG A 268 14.58 43.25 -18.78
N ASN A 269 14.96 43.84 -17.65
CA ASN A 269 15.48 43.09 -16.51
C ASN A 269 14.43 42.14 -15.93
N ASN A 270 13.21 42.62 -15.71
CA ASN A 270 12.10 41.79 -15.25
C ASN A 270 11.78 40.66 -16.24
N ASN A 271 11.82 40.92 -17.56
CA ASN A 271 11.64 39.86 -18.55
C ASN A 271 12.76 38.81 -18.50
N ALA A 272 14.00 39.23 -18.27
CA ALA A 272 15.14 38.31 -18.13
C ALA A 272 15.02 37.43 -16.87
N VAL A 273 14.62 38.01 -15.73
CA VAL A 273 14.35 37.27 -14.48
C VAL A 273 13.20 36.28 -14.70
N ASN A 274 12.07 36.74 -15.25
CA ASN A 274 10.92 35.87 -15.50
C ASN A 274 11.25 34.71 -16.46
N ARG A 275 12.13 34.92 -17.45
CA ARG A 275 12.60 33.84 -18.33
C ARG A 275 13.42 32.82 -17.57
N LYS A 276 14.34 33.28 -16.71
CA LYS A 276 15.14 32.39 -15.87
C LYS A 276 14.27 31.58 -14.91
N ASP A 277 13.30 32.22 -14.25
CA ASP A 277 12.38 31.55 -13.34
C ASP A 277 11.52 30.50 -14.08
N LEU A 278 11.14 30.79 -15.33
CA LEU A 278 10.44 29.83 -16.18
C LEU A 278 11.34 28.64 -16.55
N ASP A 279 12.60 28.88 -16.91
CA ASP A 279 13.56 27.82 -17.22
C ASP A 279 13.84 26.93 -15.99
N ASP A 280 14.01 27.54 -14.80
CA ASP A 280 14.20 26.84 -13.53
C ASP A 280 12.96 26.00 -13.17
N ALA A 281 11.75 26.52 -13.41
CA ALA A 281 10.51 25.78 -13.20
C ALA A 281 10.35 24.59 -14.18
N ILE A 282 10.76 24.75 -15.44
CA ILE A 282 10.78 23.67 -16.44
C ILE A 282 11.78 22.58 -16.02
N ALA A 283 12.98 22.97 -15.57
CA ALA A 283 13.98 22.02 -15.09
C ALA A 283 13.47 21.21 -13.89
N SER A 284 12.89 21.87 -12.88
CA SER A 284 12.30 21.21 -11.71
C SER A 284 11.15 20.26 -12.09
N LYS A 285 10.29 20.65 -13.04
CA LYS A 285 9.23 19.79 -13.56
C LYS A 285 9.80 18.52 -14.22
N ASN A 286 10.84 18.66 -15.05
CA ASN A 286 11.46 17.53 -15.73
C ASN A 286 12.11 16.57 -14.73
N GLU A 287 12.81 17.09 -13.72
CA GLU A 287 13.36 16.26 -12.64
C GLU A 287 12.28 15.48 -11.87
N LEU A 288 11.15 16.14 -11.57
CA LEU A 288 10.03 15.48 -10.90
C LEU A 288 9.39 14.42 -11.78
N GLN A 289 9.31 14.65 -13.10
CA GLN A 289 8.81 13.69 -14.06
C GLN A 289 9.70 12.44 -14.12
N VAL A 290 11.03 12.60 -14.16
CA VAL A 290 11.98 11.47 -14.11
C VAL A 290 11.80 10.66 -12.83
N LYS A 291 11.72 11.32 -11.67
CA LYS A 291 11.47 10.64 -10.38
C LYS A 291 10.13 9.90 -10.37
N TYR A 292 9.10 10.48 -10.97
CA TYR A 292 7.79 9.83 -11.10
C TYR A 292 7.88 8.57 -11.98
N GLU A 293 8.51 8.67 -13.15
CA GLU A 293 8.74 7.53 -14.06
C GLU A 293 9.56 6.42 -13.40
N GLU A 294 10.62 6.77 -12.64
CA GLU A 294 11.40 5.82 -11.84
C GLU A 294 10.54 5.12 -10.77
N SER A 295 9.70 5.88 -10.06
CA SER A 295 8.81 5.33 -9.04
C SER A 295 7.78 4.38 -9.63
N VAL A 296 7.20 4.72 -10.79
CA VAL A 296 6.26 3.86 -11.52
C VAL A 296 6.95 2.59 -12.01
N SER A 297 8.16 2.70 -12.56
CA SER A 297 8.96 1.54 -12.97
C SER A 297 9.24 0.60 -11.79
N LYS A 298 9.60 1.15 -10.62
CA LYS A 298 9.81 0.36 -9.40
C LYS A 298 8.54 -0.34 -8.92
N VAL A 299 7.39 0.34 -8.96
CA VAL A 299 6.10 -0.25 -8.61
C VAL A 299 5.73 -1.38 -9.58
N MET A 300 5.94 -1.19 -10.88
CA MET A 300 5.72 -2.23 -11.88
C MET A 300 6.60 -3.46 -11.62
N ALA A 301 7.90 -3.27 -11.36
CA ALA A 301 8.82 -4.36 -11.06
C ALA A 301 8.39 -5.15 -9.81
N LEU A 302 8.07 -4.45 -8.71
CA LEU A 302 7.58 -5.10 -7.48
C LEU A 302 6.23 -5.80 -7.69
N SER A 303 5.34 -5.25 -8.53
CA SER A 303 4.07 -5.90 -8.86
C SER A 303 4.27 -7.20 -9.66
N SER A 304 5.27 -7.24 -10.56
CA SER A 304 5.65 -8.44 -11.30
C SER A 304 6.22 -9.50 -10.36
N GLU A 305 7.16 -9.11 -9.48
CA GLU A 305 7.75 -10.00 -8.49
C GLU A 305 6.69 -10.57 -7.53
N LEU A 306 5.72 -9.75 -7.12
CA LEU A 306 4.60 -10.19 -6.29
C LEU A 306 3.67 -11.17 -7.04
N ALA A 307 3.44 -10.96 -8.34
CA ALA A 307 2.67 -11.90 -9.17
C ALA A 307 3.40 -13.25 -9.33
N GLU A 308 4.71 -13.23 -9.56
CA GLU A 308 5.54 -14.43 -9.64
C GLU A 308 5.57 -15.20 -8.31
N ALA A 309 5.75 -14.50 -7.18
CA ALA A 309 5.72 -15.11 -5.86
C ALA A 309 4.35 -15.72 -5.53
N ASN A 310 3.25 -15.07 -5.91
CA ASN A 310 1.90 -15.63 -5.76
C ASN A 310 1.68 -16.87 -6.62
N SER A 311 2.21 -16.89 -7.86
CA SER A 311 2.16 -18.07 -8.73
C SER A 311 2.89 -19.26 -8.10
N LEU A 312 4.11 -19.02 -7.61
CA LEU A 312 4.90 -20.05 -6.94
C LEU A 312 4.23 -20.56 -5.66
N LEU A 313 3.61 -19.68 -4.88
CA LEU A 313 2.88 -20.05 -3.67
C LEU A 313 1.69 -20.97 -4.01
N GLU A 314 0.95 -20.66 -5.08
CA GLU A 314 -0.18 -21.51 -5.51
C GLU A 314 0.31 -22.88 -6.02
N GLU A 315 1.44 -22.93 -6.73
CA GLU A 315 2.08 -24.20 -7.13
C GLU A 315 2.48 -25.05 -5.91
N VAL A 316 3.16 -24.46 -4.92
CA VAL A 316 3.57 -25.16 -3.69
C VAL A 316 2.35 -25.63 -2.90
N LYS A 317 1.31 -24.81 -2.82
CA LYS A 317 0.04 -25.17 -2.17
C LYS A 317 -0.63 -26.34 -2.87
N GLN A 318 -0.66 -26.36 -4.20
CA GLN A 318 -1.20 -27.48 -4.95
C GLN A 318 -0.38 -28.76 -4.73
N GLU A 319 0.96 -28.67 -4.74
CA GLU A 319 1.83 -29.82 -4.47
C GLU A 319 1.63 -30.37 -3.04
N MET A 320 1.40 -29.48 -2.06
CA MET A 320 1.10 -29.86 -0.68
C MET A 320 -0.25 -30.58 -0.57
N ILE A 321 -1.29 -30.09 -1.27
CA ILE A 321 -2.59 -30.76 -1.35
C ILE A 321 -2.44 -32.17 -1.96
N ASP A 322 -1.69 -32.30 -3.06
CA ASP A 322 -1.44 -33.59 -3.70
C ASP A 322 -0.67 -34.56 -2.80
N LYS A 323 0.30 -34.05 -2.02
CA LYS A 323 1.05 -34.86 -1.03
C LYS A 323 0.16 -35.28 0.13
N MET A 324 -0.72 -34.40 0.63
CA MET A 324 -1.70 -34.75 1.66
C MET A 324 -2.66 -35.85 1.19
N ALA A 325 -3.19 -35.73 -0.02
CA ALA A 325 -4.06 -36.75 -0.61
C ALA A 325 -3.35 -38.13 -0.72
N LYS A 326 -2.07 -38.15 -1.12
CA LYS A 326 -1.27 -39.40 -1.14
C LYS A 326 -1.08 -40.01 0.25
N VAL A 327 -0.88 -39.19 1.28
CA VAL A 327 -0.76 -39.67 2.66
C VAL A 327 -2.09 -40.23 3.16
N GLU A 328 -3.20 -39.55 2.88
CA GLU A 328 -4.56 -40.03 3.20
C GLU A 328 -4.85 -41.38 2.52
N ASP A 329 -4.50 -41.54 1.25
CA ASP A 329 -4.62 -42.80 0.52
C ASP A 329 -3.82 -43.94 1.18
N VAL A 330 -2.59 -43.65 1.62
CA VAL A 330 -1.74 -44.63 2.32
C VAL A 330 -2.34 -44.99 3.68
N LEU A 331 -2.85 -44.02 4.43
CA LEU A 331 -3.52 -44.25 5.71
C LEU A 331 -4.77 -45.12 5.50
N ALA A 332 -5.62 -44.80 4.53
CA ALA A 332 -6.82 -45.59 4.21
C ALA A 332 -6.46 -47.04 3.86
N ARG A 333 -5.42 -47.27 3.06
CA ARG A 333 -4.92 -48.62 2.73
C ARG A 333 -4.40 -49.36 3.97
N ARG A 334 -3.71 -48.67 4.87
CA ARG A 334 -3.22 -49.25 6.13
C ARG A 334 -4.37 -49.62 7.05
N ASP A 335 -5.37 -48.76 7.18
CA ASP A 335 -6.56 -49.01 8.00
C ASP A 335 -7.38 -50.18 7.48
N GLU A 336 -7.53 -50.30 6.15
CA GLU A 336 -8.15 -51.46 5.52
C GLU A 336 -7.39 -52.75 5.86
N LYS A 337 -6.05 -52.73 5.74
CA LYS A 337 -5.21 -53.88 6.08
C LYS A 337 -5.29 -54.24 7.56
N ILE A 338 -5.33 -53.25 8.46
CA ILE A 338 -5.51 -53.46 9.89
C ILE A 338 -6.88 -54.11 10.16
N ARG A 339 -7.94 -53.65 9.48
CA ARG A 339 -9.28 -54.24 9.60
C ARG A 339 -9.29 -55.70 9.15
N ALA A 340 -8.76 -56.00 7.97
CA ALA A 340 -8.67 -57.35 7.44
C ALA A 340 -7.87 -58.30 8.35
N LEU A 341 -6.74 -57.83 8.92
CA LEU A 341 -5.95 -58.60 9.88
C LEU A 341 -6.69 -58.85 11.20
N LYS A 342 -7.49 -57.88 11.68
CA LYS A 342 -8.35 -58.06 12.85
C LYS A 342 -9.43 -59.10 12.60
N GLU A 343 -10.13 -59.03 11.46
CA GLU A 343 -11.13 -60.01 11.05
C GLU A 343 -10.52 -61.41 10.92
N GLN A 344 -9.34 -61.53 10.32
CA GLN A 344 -8.62 -62.80 10.23
C GLN A 344 -8.26 -63.35 11.63
N LYS A 345 -7.80 -62.50 12.54
CA LYS A 345 -7.47 -62.88 13.92
C LYS A 345 -8.71 -63.39 14.66
N GLU A 346 -9.85 -62.71 14.52
CA GLU A 346 -11.13 -63.13 15.12
C GLU A 346 -11.61 -64.47 14.54
N ALA A 347 -11.56 -64.65 13.22
CA ALA A 347 -11.92 -65.91 12.58
C ALA A 347 -11.02 -67.08 13.04
N GLN A 348 -9.72 -66.84 13.18
CA GLN A 348 -8.78 -67.83 13.73
C GLN A 348 -9.09 -68.15 15.20
N ALA A 349 -9.43 -67.15 16.03
CA ALA A 349 -9.81 -67.36 17.42
C ALA A 349 -11.07 -68.25 17.53
N ILE A 350 -12.10 -68.00 16.70
CA ILE A 350 -13.30 -68.84 16.64
C ILE A 350 -12.95 -70.27 16.24
N LYS A 351 -12.06 -70.46 15.26
CA LYS A 351 -11.62 -71.79 14.82
C LYS A 351 -10.85 -72.54 15.91
N VAL A 352 -9.96 -71.85 16.63
CA VAL A 352 -9.23 -72.42 17.78
C VAL A 352 -10.21 -72.87 18.85
N MET A 353 -11.18 -72.03 19.23
CA MET A 353 -12.23 -72.42 20.19
C MET A 353 -13.02 -73.67 19.75
N SER A 354 -13.35 -73.78 18.46
CA SER A 354 -14.06 -74.96 17.94
C SER A 354 -13.21 -76.22 18.04
N LEU A 355 -11.93 -76.14 17.71
CA LEU A 355 -10.98 -77.26 17.80
C LEU A 355 -10.71 -77.65 19.26
N GLU A 356 -10.59 -76.69 20.16
CA GLU A 356 -10.46 -76.94 21.60
C GLU A 356 -11.68 -77.70 22.13
N LYS A 357 -12.90 -77.29 21.77
CA LYS A 357 -14.13 -77.99 22.13
C LYS A 357 -14.18 -79.42 21.56
N GLU A 358 -13.73 -79.61 20.32
CA GLU A 358 -13.67 -80.94 19.70
C GLU A 358 -12.63 -81.83 20.39
N VAL A 359 -11.46 -81.29 20.73
CA VAL A 359 -10.44 -81.99 21.52
C VAL A 359 -10.99 -82.40 22.89
N ASP A 360 -11.72 -81.52 23.56
CA ASP A 360 -12.32 -81.83 24.86
C ASP A 360 -13.41 -82.91 24.75
N ASN A 361 -14.28 -82.85 23.74
CA ASN A 361 -15.25 -83.90 23.46
C ASN A 361 -14.57 -85.26 23.15
N LEU A 362 -13.48 -85.25 22.37
CA LEU A 362 -12.73 -86.46 22.04
C LEU A 362 -12.02 -87.04 23.27
N LYS A 363 -11.50 -86.19 24.17
CA LYS A 363 -10.95 -86.64 25.45
C LYS A 363 -12.03 -87.29 26.32
N GLU A 364 -13.20 -86.67 26.43
CA GLU A 364 -14.33 -87.23 27.20
C GLU A 364 -14.78 -88.58 26.61
N SER A 365 -14.93 -88.67 25.28
CA SER A 365 -15.26 -89.93 24.60
C SER A 365 -14.17 -91.01 24.77
N LEU A 366 -12.89 -90.62 24.78
CA LEU A 366 -11.78 -91.54 25.03
C LEU A 366 -11.78 -92.00 26.48
N GLU A 367 -12.02 -91.12 27.45
CA GLU A 367 -12.18 -91.47 28.87
C GLU A 367 -13.35 -92.43 29.08
N GLU A 368 -14.50 -92.19 28.45
CA GLU A 368 -15.64 -93.11 28.44
C GLU A 368 -15.27 -94.45 27.81
N SER A 369 -14.58 -94.47 26.68
CA SER A 369 -14.13 -95.70 26.02
C SER A 369 -13.13 -96.49 26.87
N ILE A 370 -12.18 -95.80 27.53
CA ILE A 370 -11.22 -96.41 28.46
C ILE A 370 -11.96 -96.95 29.67
N GLY A 371 -12.90 -96.20 30.25
CA GLY A 371 -13.75 -96.63 31.36
C GLY A 371 -14.58 -97.87 31.01
N ASN A 372 -15.19 -97.88 29.83
CA ASN A 372 -15.95 -99.02 29.29
C ASN A 372 -15.06 -100.24 29.02
N SER A 373 -13.85 -100.04 28.49
CA SER A 373 -12.87 -101.12 28.30
C SER A 373 -12.39 -101.67 29.64
N ALA A 374 -12.12 -100.82 30.62
CA ALA A 374 -11.73 -101.23 31.97
C ALA A 374 -12.86 -102.01 32.66
N ALA A 375 -14.12 -101.58 32.50
CA ALA A 375 -15.29 -102.31 33.02
C ALA A 375 -15.41 -103.69 32.36
N LYS A 376 -15.28 -103.78 31.03
CA LYS A 376 -15.25 -105.06 30.31
C LYS A 376 -14.07 -105.94 30.72
N GLU A 377 -12.90 -105.36 30.97
CA GLU A 377 -11.74 -106.11 31.47
C GLU A 377 -11.98 -106.67 32.87
N ILE A 378 -12.65 -105.93 33.75
CA ILE A 378 -13.06 -106.40 35.08
C ILE A 378 -14.10 -107.52 34.96
N GLU A 379 -15.09 -107.39 34.09
CA GLU A 379 -16.06 -108.46 33.82
C GLU A 379 -15.39 -109.71 33.22
N LEU A 380 -14.43 -109.52 32.31
CA LEU A 380 -13.69 -110.60 31.69
C LEU A 380 -12.75 -111.28 32.69
N LYS A 381 -12.13 -110.54 33.61
CA LYS A 381 -11.38 -111.10 34.74
C LYS A 381 -12.27 -111.93 35.67
N LYS A 382 -13.47 -111.43 36.02
CA LYS A 382 -14.46 -112.22 36.79
C LYS A 382 -14.90 -113.49 36.04
N ALA A 383 -15.11 -113.41 34.74
CA ALA A 383 -15.45 -114.56 33.91
C ALA A 383 -14.29 -115.56 33.75
N GLN A 384 -13.05 -115.07 33.66
CA GLN A 384 -11.83 -115.90 33.63
C GLN A 384 -11.56 -116.57 34.98
N GLU A 385 -11.84 -115.90 36.10
CA GLU A 385 -11.73 -116.46 37.44
C GLU A 385 -12.80 -117.56 37.66
N ALA A 386 -14.02 -117.37 37.14
CA ALA A 386 -15.07 -118.39 37.11
C ALA A 386 -14.77 -119.58 36.16
N LEU A 387 -14.00 -119.35 35.08
CA LEU A 387 -13.60 -120.40 34.14
C LEU A 387 -12.35 -121.16 34.63
N ALA A 388 -11.45 -120.49 35.34
CA ALA A 388 -10.29 -121.10 36.00
C ALA A 388 -10.69 -122.06 37.14
N GLU A 389 -11.90 -121.92 37.70
CA GLU A 389 -12.46 -122.85 38.68
C GLU A 389 -12.98 -124.17 38.05
N VAL A 390 -13.07 -124.29 36.72
CA VAL A 390 -13.65 -125.45 36.01
C VAL A 390 -12.64 -126.28 35.21
N THR A 391 -11.42 -125.80 34.96
CA THR A 391 -10.45 -126.54 34.14
C THR A 391 -9.08 -126.65 34.79
N GLU A 392 -9.00 -127.56 35.76
CA GLU A 392 -7.74 -128.20 36.16
C GLU A 392 -7.49 -129.41 35.23
N LYS A 393 -6.27 -129.51 34.68
CA LYS A 393 -5.62 -130.65 33.96
C LYS A 393 -5.82 -130.74 32.43
N ASN A 394 -4.84 -130.26 31.65
CA ASN A 394 -3.82 -131.13 31.04
C ASN A 394 -2.72 -130.36 30.27
N VAL A 395 -1.52 -130.94 30.28
CA VAL A 395 -0.22 -130.56 29.67
C VAL A 395 -0.20 -131.14 28.22
N THR A 396 0.48 -130.67 27.16
CA THR A 396 1.94 -130.46 26.89
C THR A 396 2.20 -129.80 25.51
N GLU A 397 3.29 -129.01 25.49
CA GLU A 397 4.37 -128.77 24.49
C GLU A 397 4.12 -128.54 22.98
N GLU A 398 4.66 -127.42 22.44
CA GLU A 398 5.86 -127.38 21.57
C GLU A 398 6.34 -125.93 21.28
N LYS A 399 7.67 -125.71 21.23
CA LYS A 399 8.41 -124.50 20.77
C LYS A 399 9.18 -124.89 19.46
N PRO A 400 9.91 -124.02 18.70
CA PRO A 400 10.36 -122.64 18.93
C PRO A 400 10.42 -121.69 17.68
N LYS A 401 10.74 -120.39 17.86
CA LYS A 401 11.94 -119.66 17.32
C LYS A 401 11.74 -118.14 17.09
N ARG A 402 12.38 -117.36 17.98
CA ARG A 402 13.22 -116.13 17.81
C ARG A 402 13.11 -115.25 16.54
N ARG A 403 13.05 -113.92 16.76
CA ARG A 403 14.10 -112.86 16.50
C ARG A 403 13.49 -111.45 16.73
N ARG A 404 13.92 -110.65 17.73
CA ARG A 404 15.02 -109.64 17.80
C ARG A 404 14.87 -108.38 16.91
N ALA A 405 14.82 -107.21 17.57
CA ALA A 405 15.27 -105.83 17.20
C ALA A 405 14.16 -104.79 17.50
N SER A 406 14.35 -103.55 17.97
CA SER A 406 15.52 -102.78 18.43
C SER A 406 15.05 -101.53 19.20
N LYS A 407 15.97 -101.00 20.01
CA LYS A 407 15.97 -99.76 20.82
C LYS A 407 15.65 -98.43 20.09
N LYS A 408 15.22 -97.45 20.91
CA LYS A 408 15.41 -95.96 20.85
C LYS A 408 14.64 -95.25 19.70
N SER A 409 14.14 -94.02 19.81
CA SER A 409 14.66 -92.81 20.48
C SER A 409 13.54 -91.77 20.61
N MET A 410 13.53 -91.02 21.71
CA MET A 410 12.84 -89.71 21.80
C MET A 410 13.48 -88.71 20.82
N PRO A 411 12.75 -87.70 20.31
CA PRO A 411 13.33 -86.41 19.96
C PRO A 411 13.02 -85.40 21.08
N LYS A 412 14.08 -84.79 21.60
CA LYS A 412 14.04 -83.60 22.43
C LYS A 412 13.93 -82.37 21.53
N ILE A 413 13.28 -81.35 22.09
CA ILE A 413 13.39 -79.93 21.74
C ILE A 413 14.87 -79.52 21.60
N SER A 414 15.19 -78.76 20.54
CA SER A 414 16.04 -77.54 20.59
C SER A 414 16.50 -77.10 19.19
N ALA A 415 16.05 -75.91 18.79
CA ALA A 415 16.71 -74.86 17.97
C ALA A 415 15.56 -73.86 17.65
N ILE A 416 15.36 -72.74 18.34
CA ILE A 416 16.23 -71.55 18.43
C ILE A 416 17.19 -71.50 17.23
N ASP A 417 16.66 -70.99 16.13
CA ASP A 417 17.45 -70.41 15.05
C ASP A 417 17.48 -68.89 15.32
N ASP A 418 18.57 -68.48 15.97
CA ASP A 418 19.05 -67.11 15.98
C ASP A 418 19.70 -66.82 14.62
N THR A 419 18.95 -66.19 13.71
CA THR A 419 19.51 -65.49 12.56
C THR A 419 18.89 -64.11 12.43
N LEU A 420 19.05 -63.31 13.49
CA LEU A 420 19.25 -61.87 13.35
C LEU A 420 20.75 -61.61 13.35
N ASP A 421 21.37 -61.66 12.18
CA ASP A 421 22.36 -60.64 11.79
C ASP A 421 22.75 -60.85 10.32
N SER A 422 22.31 -59.95 9.45
CA SER A 422 23.03 -59.49 8.27
C SER A 422 22.18 -58.48 7.51
N THR A 423 22.57 -57.22 7.67
CA THR A 423 22.21 -56.04 6.91
C THR A 423 22.23 -56.26 5.38
N GLU A 424 21.15 -56.79 4.80
CA GLU A 424 20.98 -56.96 3.34
C GLU A 424 19.82 -56.14 2.75
N TRP A 425 19.52 -54.98 3.33
CA TRP A 425 18.53 -54.04 2.77
C TRP A 425 19.14 -52.84 2.02
N LEU A 426 20.46 -52.85 1.78
CA LEU A 426 21.21 -51.72 1.21
C LEU A 426 22.12 -52.10 0.02
N ILE A 427 21.73 -53.06 -0.83
CA ILE A 427 22.37 -53.25 -2.14
C ILE A 427 21.33 -53.67 -3.18
N ALA A 428 21.09 -52.81 -4.17
CA ALA A 428 20.40 -53.21 -5.40
C ALA A 428 21.36 -54.08 -6.22
N THR A 429 21.08 -55.38 -6.33
CA THR A 429 21.74 -56.28 -7.28
C THR A 429 21.07 -56.12 -8.65
N PRO A 430 21.80 -55.69 -9.71
CA PRO A 430 21.25 -55.66 -11.06
C PRO A 430 21.25 -57.09 -11.66
N PRO A 431 20.35 -57.39 -12.61
CA PRO A 431 20.25 -58.72 -13.22
C PRO A 431 21.46 -59.04 -14.11
N GLU A 432 21.76 -60.33 -14.14
CA GLU A 432 22.87 -60.99 -14.83
C GLU A 432 22.86 -60.71 -16.35
N GLY A 433 23.95 -60.15 -16.90
CA GLY A 433 24.15 -60.05 -18.35
C GLY A 433 24.85 -58.82 -18.95
N VAL A 434 25.30 -57.83 -18.18
CA VAL A 434 25.98 -56.65 -18.76
C VAL A 434 27.35 -56.41 -18.14
N VAL A 435 28.37 -56.42 -19.01
CA VAL A 435 29.80 -56.29 -18.70
C VAL A 435 30.11 -54.87 -18.20
N ALA A 436 30.71 -54.76 -17.01
CA ALA A 436 31.25 -53.52 -16.48
C ALA A 436 32.46 -53.06 -17.32
N LYS A 437 32.36 -51.85 -17.89
CA LYS A 437 33.50 -51.12 -18.45
C LYS A 437 33.81 -49.96 -17.51
N SER A 438 35.02 -49.98 -16.97
CA SER A 438 35.55 -48.94 -16.10
C SER A 438 36.05 -47.73 -16.89
N VAL A 439 36.04 -46.59 -16.20
CA VAL A 439 36.74 -45.31 -16.45
C VAL A 439 36.01 -44.27 -17.31
N GLY A 440 35.68 -43.17 -16.66
CA GLY A 440 35.34 -41.88 -17.26
C GLY A 440 34.60 -40.98 -16.27
N MET A 441 35.34 -40.17 -15.52
CA MET A 441 34.80 -39.02 -14.78
C MET A 441 34.01 -38.14 -15.75
N VAL A 442 32.68 -38.17 -15.66
CA VAL A 442 31.81 -37.20 -16.31
C VAL A 442 31.03 -36.52 -15.19
N SER A 443 31.17 -35.20 -15.14
CA SER A 443 30.54 -34.30 -14.18
C SER A 443 29.05 -34.56 -14.05
N ASP A 444 28.61 -34.72 -12.81
CA ASP A 444 27.21 -34.71 -12.40
C ASP A 444 26.63 -33.30 -12.61
N ALA A 445 26.06 -33.09 -13.79
CA ALA A 445 25.42 -31.84 -14.19
C ALA A 445 23.88 -31.98 -14.29
N ASP A 446 23.32 -33.11 -13.87
CA ASP A 446 21.88 -33.43 -13.99
C ASP A 446 21.19 -33.65 -12.63
N PHE A 447 21.90 -33.47 -11.52
CA PHE A 447 21.30 -33.35 -10.20
C PHE A 447 21.28 -31.87 -9.78
N GLY A 448 20.07 -31.32 -9.61
CA GLY A 448 19.75 -29.89 -9.55
C GLY A 448 20.26 -29.09 -8.35
N TYR A 449 21.56 -29.14 -8.05
CA TYR A 449 22.21 -28.19 -7.15
C TYR A 449 23.34 -27.44 -7.88
N GLN A 450 23.10 -26.18 -8.21
CA GLN A 450 24.15 -25.24 -8.59
C GLN A 450 24.42 -24.32 -7.39
N GLU A 451 25.64 -24.35 -6.83
CA GLU A 451 26.06 -23.40 -5.79
C GLU A 451 25.90 -21.98 -6.36
N PRO A 452 25.20 -21.06 -5.65
CA PRO A 452 25.08 -19.69 -6.10
C PRO A 452 26.47 -19.04 -6.25
N PRO A 453 26.70 -18.19 -7.26
CA PRO A 453 27.99 -17.54 -7.45
C PRO A 453 28.35 -16.73 -6.20
N ARG A 454 29.44 -17.12 -5.52
CA ARG A 454 29.98 -16.33 -4.41
C ARG A 454 30.32 -14.93 -4.93
N LYS A 455 29.67 -13.92 -4.38
CA LYS A 455 30.00 -12.52 -4.66
C LYS A 455 31.48 -12.32 -4.34
N GLN A 456 32.26 -11.92 -5.35
CA GLN A 456 33.59 -11.38 -5.10
C GLN A 456 33.42 -10.19 -4.17
N THR A 457 34.11 -10.22 -3.04
CA THR A 457 34.22 -9.05 -2.15
C THR A 457 34.75 -7.89 -3.00
N PRO A 458 34.06 -6.73 -3.04
CA PRO A 458 34.59 -5.57 -3.73
C PRO A 458 35.87 -5.14 -3.00
N ASP A 459 37.00 -5.27 -3.69
CA ASP A 459 38.32 -4.84 -3.20
C ASP A 459 38.42 -3.31 -3.31
N ASN A 460 37.56 -2.61 -2.57
CA ASN A 460 37.57 -1.16 -2.48
C ASN A 460 38.14 -0.76 -1.13
N ALA A 461 39.42 -0.38 -1.12
CA ALA A 461 40.16 0.07 0.06
C ALA A 461 39.47 1.22 0.83
N ALA A 462 38.49 1.90 0.24
CA ALA A 462 37.70 2.95 0.89
C ALA A 462 36.67 2.44 1.93
N GLN A 463 36.31 1.16 1.94
CA GLN A 463 35.31 0.64 2.89
C GLN A 463 35.89 0.20 4.25
N MET A 464 37.22 0.18 4.41
CA MET A 464 37.89 -0.16 5.67
C MET A 464 38.18 1.05 6.56
N SER A 465 37.77 2.27 6.20
CA SER A 465 38.02 3.49 6.98
C SER A 465 36.83 3.99 7.81
N LEU A 466 35.78 3.18 7.93
CA LEU A 466 34.60 3.51 8.74
C LEU A 466 34.39 2.45 9.83
N PHE A 467 35.43 2.20 10.62
CA PHE A 467 35.33 1.75 12.01
C PHE A 467 36.49 2.34 12.82
#